data_AF-A0ABD0T6T7-F1
#
_entry.id   AF-A0ABD0T6T7-F1
#
_cell.length_a   1.000
_cell.length_b   1.000
_cell.length_c   1.000
_cell.angle_alpha   90.00
_cell.angle_beta   90.00
_cell.angle_gamma   90.00
#
_symmetry.space_group_name_H-M   'P 1'
#
loop_
_entity.id
_entity.type
_entity.pdbx_description
1 polymer ?
#
loop_
_entity_poly.entity_id
_entity_poly.type
_entity_poly.pdbx_seq_one_letter_code
_entity_poly.pdbx_strand_id
1 'polypeptide(L)'
;MVYRRDRVFSKTTKMEGGGVLIAVSHSIPSARVERWESSSEDLWVSVQINTGNSIMDIAVCAVYLPPPVKSEKLSYFLDKVDNVMGQTDNVIMAGDFNLGFIGWNSGDDKDAGMIPNNYNSTLGCSLVDFMSLNNLNQLNNIPNSDGRYLDLVMSNIPGANVSVPLDLLCKLDPRHPNLLVTLQYCEVINLHPRERSDFNFFKANYEEIASELQCVDWESKFKNCNNVNSMVAILYEELNTIIEKSVPKRSPKKSKYPKWFSHSLHELLRKRCHKLIDKCYGDYKTKIETGISQNSEVYHASSGVPQGSHLGPVLFLVFVDDIARCIKHCKFNLFADDLKIYRAIDSISDMKLIQEDLDSIYNWCMSNAMALNVSKCYHIKFTKKKNPFPSTYNVNNIKLAEVDEIRDLGVTVDRQLKFTTHIDNIVKKASQMLGFLRRNTKGFRLNYTRKLLYNALVRSVMESCGADQTVSTGPPASSSH
;
A
#
# COMPACT_ATOMS: atom_id res chain seq x y z
N MET A 1 -19.17 -8.94 4.82
CA MET A 1 -19.05 -7.49 4.70
C MET A 1 -19.74 -7.04 3.42
N VAL A 2 -20.34 -5.85 3.42
CA VAL A 2 -21.02 -5.29 2.24
C VAL A 2 -20.36 -3.96 1.90
N TYR A 3 -19.90 -3.83 0.66
CA TYR A 3 -19.30 -2.64 0.10
C TYR A 3 -20.23 -2.08 -0.98
N ARG A 4 -20.42 -0.76 -0.99
CA ARG A 4 -21.37 -0.12 -1.90
C ARG A 4 -20.80 1.19 -2.42
N ARG A 5 -21.05 1.47 -3.70
CA ARG A 5 -20.80 2.76 -4.34
C ARG A 5 -22.07 3.24 -5.01
N ASP A 6 -22.62 4.34 -4.49
CA ASP A 6 -23.86 4.94 -5.00
C ASP A 6 -23.60 5.88 -6.16
N ARG A 7 -24.59 5.97 -7.06
CA ARG A 7 -24.59 6.92 -8.17
C ARG A 7 -24.58 8.36 -7.63
N VAL A 8 -23.65 9.15 -8.14
CA VAL A 8 -23.54 10.57 -7.77
C VAL A 8 -24.48 11.40 -8.64
N PHE A 9 -25.60 11.84 -8.05
CA PHE A 9 -26.69 12.56 -8.75
C PHE A 9 -26.30 13.92 -9.35
N SER A 10 -25.19 14.54 -8.91
CA SER A 10 -24.74 15.83 -9.44
C SER A 10 -24.24 15.78 -10.89
N LYS A 11 -24.11 14.58 -11.50
CA LYS A 11 -23.57 14.36 -12.84
C LYS A 11 -24.53 13.63 -13.80
N THR A 12 -25.79 13.38 -13.41
CA THR A 12 -26.74 12.58 -14.20
C THR A 12 -28.15 13.17 -14.22
N THR A 13 -28.84 13.08 -15.37
CA THR A 13 -30.26 13.48 -15.51
C THR A 13 -31.26 12.42 -15.02
N LYS A 14 -30.80 11.25 -14.56
CA LYS A 14 -31.65 10.15 -14.06
C LYS A 14 -31.99 10.36 -12.57
N MET A 15 -33.28 10.30 -12.25
CA MET A 15 -33.82 10.51 -10.89
C MET A 15 -33.96 9.22 -10.06
N GLU A 16 -33.75 8.04 -10.64
CA GLU A 16 -33.83 6.76 -9.92
C GLU A 16 -32.49 6.40 -9.26
N GLY A 17 -32.57 5.70 -8.12
CA GLY A 17 -31.40 5.15 -7.42
C GLY A 17 -30.56 4.25 -8.33
N GLY A 18 -29.26 4.22 -8.12
CA GLY A 18 -28.32 3.40 -8.88
C GLY A 18 -26.98 3.28 -8.17
N GLY A 19 -26.14 2.37 -8.64
CA GLY A 19 -24.84 2.09 -8.05
C GLY A 19 -24.48 0.61 -8.15
N VAL A 20 -23.29 0.30 -7.65
CA VAL A 20 -22.73 -1.06 -7.63
C VAL A 20 -22.47 -1.50 -6.19
N LEU A 21 -22.58 -2.81 -5.96
CA LEU A 21 -22.46 -3.41 -4.64
C LEU A 21 -21.66 -4.72 -4.74
N ILE A 22 -20.75 -4.93 -3.80
CA ILE A 22 -20.02 -6.17 -3.62
C ILE A 22 -20.27 -6.65 -2.18
N ALA A 23 -20.76 -7.88 -2.03
CA ALA A 23 -20.90 -8.54 -0.74
C ALA A 23 -19.88 -9.68 -0.64
N VAL A 24 -19.09 -9.69 0.43
CA VAL A 24 -18.06 -10.69 0.69
C VAL A 24 -18.40 -11.42 1.99
N SER A 25 -18.24 -12.75 2.05
CA SER A 25 -18.41 -13.48 3.31
C SER A 25 -17.47 -12.92 4.39
N HIS A 26 -17.95 -12.84 5.64
CA HIS A 26 -17.14 -12.44 6.79
C HIS A 26 -15.92 -13.32 7.05
N SER A 27 -15.93 -14.56 6.53
CA SER A 27 -14.81 -15.51 6.62
C SER A 27 -13.66 -15.18 5.67
N ILE A 28 -13.87 -14.28 4.71
CA ILE A 28 -12.89 -13.94 3.69
C ILE A 28 -12.32 -12.55 3.99
N PRO A 29 -11.01 -12.42 4.25
CA PRO A 29 -10.38 -11.12 4.45
C PRO A 29 -10.54 -10.28 3.17
N SER A 30 -11.12 -9.09 3.33
CA SER A 30 -11.37 -8.19 2.21
C SER A 30 -11.36 -6.74 2.65
N ALA A 31 -11.06 -5.84 1.72
CA ALA A 31 -11.12 -4.40 1.95
C ALA A 31 -11.50 -3.64 0.66
N ARG A 32 -12.34 -2.61 0.78
CA ARG A 32 -12.60 -1.68 -0.33
C ARG A 32 -11.36 -0.83 -0.60
N VAL A 33 -11.02 -0.62 -1.87
CA VAL A 33 -9.87 0.18 -2.28
C VAL A 33 -10.30 1.37 -3.13
N GLU A 34 -10.65 2.48 -2.48
CA GLU A 34 -11.24 3.66 -3.14
C GLU A 34 -10.32 4.30 -4.19
N ARG A 35 -9.00 4.23 -4.01
CA ARG A 35 -8.02 4.80 -4.96
C ARG A 35 -8.03 4.13 -6.35
N TRP A 36 -8.55 2.91 -6.45
CA TRP A 36 -8.69 2.18 -7.71
C TRP A 36 -9.93 2.59 -8.51
N GLU A 37 -10.89 3.23 -7.85
CA GLU A 37 -12.15 3.63 -8.44
C GLU A 37 -11.98 4.71 -9.52
N SER A 38 -12.67 4.52 -10.65
CA SER A 38 -12.70 5.47 -11.74
C SER A 38 -13.80 6.53 -11.55
N SER A 39 -14.02 7.38 -12.56
CA SER A 39 -15.15 8.31 -12.57
C SER A 39 -16.50 7.65 -12.94
N SER A 40 -16.48 6.36 -13.28
CA SER A 40 -17.65 5.52 -13.58
C SER A 40 -18.25 4.91 -12.31
N GLU A 41 -19.33 4.14 -12.45
CA GLU A 41 -19.93 3.38 -11.34
C GLU A 41 -19.18 2.04 -11.19
N ASP A 42 -17.92 2.10 -10.73
CA ASP A 42 -17.08 0.93 -10.47
C ASP A 42 -16.68 0.83 -8.99
N LEU A 43 -16.77 -0.36 -8.41
CA LEU A 43 -16.44 -0.62 -7.01
C LEU A 43 -15.38 -1.70 -6.93
N TRP A 44 -14.29 -1.39 -6.24
CA TRP A 44 -13.14 -2.28 -6.11
C TRP A 44 -12.96 -2.79 -4.68
N VAL A 45 -12.81 -4.10 -4.55
CA VAL A 45 -12.55 -4.79 -3.28
C VAL A 45 -11.36 -5.72 -3.48
N SER A 46 -10.32 -5.54 -2.66
CA SER A 46 -9.24 -6.52 -2.54
C SER A 46 -9.72 -7.69 -1.67
N VAL A 47 -9.48 -8.90 -2.12
CA VAL A 47 -9.82 -10.16 -1.47
C VAL A 47 -8.57 -11.00 -1.33
N GLN A 48 -8.27 -11.43 -0.10
CA GLN A 48 -7.12 -12.29 0.18
C GLN A 48 -7.56 -13.74 0.26
N ILE A 49 -6.97 -14.58 -0.59
CA ILE A 49 -7.20 -16.03 -0.59
C ILE A 49 -5.93 -16.73 -0.15
N ASN A 50 -6.02 -17.49 0.94
CA ASN A 50 -4.94 -18.37 1.38
C ASN A 50 -5.07 -19.72 0.68
N THR A 51 -4.08 -20.07 -0.13
CA THR A 51 -4.02 -21.35 -0.87
C THR A 51 -3.22 -22.44 -0.17
N GLY A 52 -2.90 -22.24 1.11
CA GLY A 52 -2.05 -23.12 1.92
C GLY A 52 -0.56 -22.88 1.72
N ASN A 53 -0.13 -22.62 0.48
CA ASN A 53 1.28 -22.34 0.15
C ASN A 53 1.61 -20.84 0.09
N SER A 54 0.62 -20.00 -0.22
CA SER A 54 0.77 -18.55 -0.30
C SER A 54 -0.56 -17.84 -0.05
N ILE A 55 -0.48 -16.53 0.23
CA ILE A 55 -1.64 -15.64 0.22
C ILE A 55 -1.64 -14.94 -1.13
N MET A 56 -2.75 -15.04 -1.87
CA MET A 56 -2.97 -14.30 -3.10
C MET A 56 -3.88 -13.11 -2.85
N ASP A 57 -3.54 -11.97 -3.44
CA ASP A 57 -4.36 -10.77 -3.47
C ASP A 57 -5.14 -10.70 -4.79
N ILE A 58 -6.47 -10.82 -4.71
CA ILE A 58 -7.37 -10.75 -5.86
C ILE A 58 -8.14 -9.44 -5.81
N ALA A 59 -8.07 -8.66 -6.89
CA ALA A 59 -8.93 -7.50 -7.09
C ALA A 59 -10.28 -7.93 -7.68
N VAL A 60 -11.38 -7.65 -6.96
CA VAL A 60 -12.75 -7.85 -7.42
C VAL A 60 -13.37 -6.51 -7.76
N CYS A 61 -13.83 -6.35 -9.00
CA CYS A 61 -14.51 -5.16 -9.48
C CYS A 61 -15.95 -5.45 -9.90
N ALA A 62 -16.89 -4.66 -9.38
CA ALA A 62 -18.24 -4.57 -9.91
C ALA A 62 -18.36 -3.26 -10.68
N VAL A 63 -18.76 -3.31 -11.95
CA VAL A 63 -18.74 -2.14 -12.84
C VAL A 63 -20.07 -1.95 -13.57
N TYR A 64 -20.48 -0.69 -13.66
CA TYR A 64 -21.55 -0.24 -14.54
C TYR A 64 -21.06 0.96 -15.35
N LEU A 65 -21.02 0.81 -16.67
CA LEU A 65 -20.68 1.91 -17.59
C LEU A 65 -21.98 2.48 -18.19
N PRO A 66 -22.41 3.70 -17.83
CA PRO A 66 -23.70 4.21 -18.28
C PRO A 66 -23.69 4.50 -19.80
N PRO A 67 -24.72 4.08 -20.55
CA PRO A 67 -24.83 4.36 -21.98
C PRO A 67 -25.23 5.83 -22.25
N PRO A 68 -24.76 6.44 -23.36
CA PRO A 68 -23.77 5.90 -24.31
C PRO A 68 -22.35 5.96 -23.73
N VAL A 69 -21.60 4.87 -23.91
CA VAL A 69 -20.20 4.80 -23.47
C VAL A 69 -19.32 5.64 -24.39
N LYS A 70 -18.60 6.61 -23.82
CA LYS A 70 -17.65 7.45 -24.55
C LYS A 70 -16.24 6.86 -24.50
N SER A 71 -15.46 7.03 -25.58
CA SER A 71 -14.09 6.51 -25.66
C SER A 71 -13.21 6.99 -24.51
N GLU A 72 -13.27 8.28 -24.17
CA GLU A 72 -12.52 8.86 -23.04
C GLU A 72 -12.83 8.17 -21.70
N LYS A 73 -14.10 7.87 -21.44
CA LYS A 73 -14.52 7.20 -20.20
C LYS A 73 -14.03 5.76 -20.15
N LEU A 74 -14.14 5.04 -21.27
CA LEU A 74 -13.64 3.67 -21.37
C LEU A 74 -12.12 3.64 -21.20
N SER A 75 -11.38 4.48 -21.92
CA SER A 75 -9.92 4.56 -21.81
C SER A 75 -9.46 4.90 -20.39
N TYR A 76 -10.13 5.84 -19.72
CA TYR A 76 -9.81 6.17 -18.32
C TYR A 76 -10.09 5.00 -17.37
N PHE A 77 -11.19 4.27 -17.57
CA PHE A 77 -11.48 3.07 -16.81
C PHE A 77 -10.43 1.98 -17.05
N LEU A 78 -10.06 1.72 -18.30
CA LEU A 78 -9.04 0.71 -18.63
C LEU A 78 -7.65 1.06 -18.08
N ASP A 79 -7.26 2.34 -18.09
CA ASP A 79 -6.02 2.81 -17.46
C ASP A 79 -6.01 2.55 -15.94
N LYS A 80 -7.16 2.72 -15.27
CA LYS A 80 -7.31 2.35 -13.86
C LYS A 80 -7.15 0.85 -13.65
N VAL A 81 -7.77 0.03 -14.49
CA VAL A 81 -7.65 -1.44 -14.42
C VAL A 81 -6.18 -1.86 -14.60
N ASP A 82 -5.45 -1.26 -15.55
CA ASP A 82 -4.01 -1.52 -15.78
C ASP A 82 -3.19 -1.27 -14.50
N ASN A 83 -3.48 -0.17 -13.81
CA ASN A 83 -2.83 0.19 -12.56
C ASN A 83 -3.16 -0.78 -11.42
N VAL A 84 -4.41 -1.27 -11.35
CA VAL A 84 -4.81 -2.29 -10.36
C VAL A 84 -4.08 -3.60 -10.60
N MET A 85 -3.98 -4.06 -11.86
CA MET A 85 -3.28 -5.30 -12.21
C MET A 85 -1.79 -5.25 -11.89
N GLY A 86 -1.18 -4.06 -11.80
CA GLY A 86 0.18 -3.88 -11.29
C GLY A 86 0.33 -4.01 -9.76
N GLN A 87 -0.77 -4.06 -9.00
CA GLN A 87 -0.80 -4.09 -7.53
C GLN A 87 -1.37 -5.39 -6.94
N THR A 88 -1.93 -6.28 -7.76
CA THR A 88 -2.61 -7.51 -7.32
C THR A 88 -2.21 -8.69 -8.19
N ASP A 89 -2.23 -9.91 -7.64
CA ASP A 89 -1.88 -11.12 -8.38
C ASP A 89 -2.87 -11.39 -9.51
N ASN A 90 -4.16 -11.21 -9.21
CA ASN A 90 -5.24 -11.48 -10.14
C ASN A 90 -6.35 -10.44 -10.06
N VAL A 91 -7.12 -10.36 -11.15
CA VAL A 91 -8.29 -9.49 -11.22
C VAL A 91 -9.49 -10.27 -11.75
N ILE A 92 -10.67 -9.95 -11.20
CA ILE A 92 -11.96 -10.34 -11.73
C ILE A 92 -12.85 -9.10 -11.78
N MET A 93 -13.42 -8.82 -12.94
CA MET A 93 -14.31 -7.70 -13.16
C MET A 93 -15.62 -8.23 -13.73
N ALA A 94 -16.73 -7.82 -13.14
CA ALA A 94 -18.05 -8.24 -13.59
C ALA A 94 -19.02 -7.06 -13.64
N GLY A 95 -19.88 -7.06 -14.65
CA GLY A 95 -21.02 -6.15 -14.72
C GLY A 95 -21.38 -5.73 -16.14
N ASP A 96 -22.18 -4.67 -16.22
CA ASP A 96 -22.73 -4.18 -17.47
C ASP A 96 -21.87 -3.04 -18.04
N PHE A 97 -21.11 -3.38 -19.07
CA PHE A 97 -20.25 -2.44 -19.79
C PHE A 97 -21.02 -1.61 -20.81
N ASN A 98 -22.29 -1.94 -21.12
CA ASN A 98 -23.07 -1.31 -22.18
C ASN A 98 -22.35 -1.30 -23.56
N LEU A 99 -21.56 -2.34 -23.83
CA LEU A 99 -20.83 -2.56 -25.08
C LEU A 99 -21.44 -3.71 -25.90
N GLY A 100 -22.77 -3.86 -25.87
CA GLY A 100 -23.50 -4.97 -26.50
C GLY A 100 -23.43 -5.04 -28.04
N PHE A 101 -22.65 -4.18 -28.69
CA PHE A 101 -22.31 -4.29 -30.11
C PHE A 101 -21.19 -5.31 -30.37
N ILE A 102 -20.35 -5.59 -29.35
CA ILE A 102 -19.33 -6.64 -29.40
C ILE A 102 -20.05 -7.98 -29.24
N GLY A 103 -19.90 -8.86 -30.22
CA GLY A 103 -20.38 -10.23 -30.08
C GLY A 103 -19.29 -11.13 -29.50
N TRP A 104 -19.69 -12.28 -28.97
CA TRP A 104 -18.80 -13.23 -28.31
C TRP A 104 -19.11 -14.64 -28.81
N ASN A 105 -18.09 -15.32 -29.34
CA ASN A 105 -18.19 -16.68 -29.85
C ASN A 105 -17.48 -17.64 -28.89
N SER A 106 -18.02 -18.86 -28.75
CA SER A 106 -17.31 -19.92 -28.05
C SER A 106 -16.06 -20.31 -28.84
N GLY A 107 -14.90 -20.29 -28.20
CA GLY A 107 -13.66 -20.82 -28.78
C GLY A 107 -13.62 -22.34 -28.75
N ASP A 108 -12.74 -22.93 -29.57
CA ASP A 108 -12.49 -24.37 -29.58
C ASP A 108 -11.78 -24.86 -28.31
N ASP A 109 -11.05 -23.94 -27.64
CA ASP A 109 -10.39 -24.19 -26.36
C ASP A 109 -11.28 -23.77 -25.20
N LYS A 110 -11.67 -24.74 -24.36
CA LYS A 110 -12.53 -24.51 -23.19
C LYS A 110 -11.86 -23.64 -22.13
N ASP A 111 -10.53 -23.55 -22.14
CA ASP A 111 -9.76 -22.80 -21.14
C ASP A 111 -9.43 -21.36 -21.60
N ALA A 112 -9.71 -21.00 -22.86
CA ALA A 112 -9.34 -19.71 -23.45
C ALA A 112 -10.42 -18.60 -23.35
N GLY A 113 -11.58 -18.87 -22.74
CA GLY A 113 -12.70 -17.92 -22.67
C GLY A 113 -13.40 -17.68 -24.01
N MET A 114 -14.22 -16.62 -24.08
CA MET A 114 -14.96 -16.26 -25.29
C MET A 114 -14.15 -15.38 -26.25
N ILE A 115 -14.28 -15.66 -27.55
CA ILE A 115 -13.60 -14.93 -28.62
C ILE A 115 -14.47 -13.73 -29.05
N PRO A 116 -13.95 -12.50 -29.00
CA PRO A 116 -14.70 -11.32 -29.43
C PRO A 116 -14.90 -11.32 -30.95
N ASN A 117 -16.05 -10.83 -31.38
CA ASN A 117 -16.39 -10.57 -32.78
C ASN A 117 -17.07 -9.19 -32.91
N ASN A 118 -17.14 -8.66 -34.13
CA ASN A 118 -17.83 -7.40 -34.42
C ASN A 118 -17.35 -6.19 -33.58
N TYR A 119 -16.05 -6.12 -33.30
CA TYR A 119 -15.46 -5.09 -32.43
C TYR A 119 -14.69 -3.99 -33.19
N ASN A 120 -14.93 -3.83 -34.50
CA ASN A 120 -14.20 -2.88 -35.38
C ASN A 120 -14.35 -1.38 -35.01
N SER A 121 -15.19 -1.05 -34.02
CA SER A 121 -15.31 0.31 -33.52
C SER A 121 -14.11 0.66 -32.64
N THR A 122 -13.79 1.95 -32.50
CA THR A 122 -12.71 2.41 -31.61
C THR A 122 -12.88 1.91 -30.17
N LEU A 123 -14.12 1.86 -29.67
CA LEU A 123 -14.45 1.33 -28.35
C LEU A 123 -14.20 -0.19 -28.27
N GLY A 124 -14.63 -0.94 -29.28
CA GLY A 124 -14.44 -2.38 -29.35
C GLY A 124 -12.97 -2.76 -29.41
N CYS A 125 -12.21 -2.15 -30.32
CA CYS A 125 -10.75 -2.35 -30.40
C CYS A 125 -10.06 -1.98 -29.09
N SER A 126 -10.41 -0.86 -28.46
CA SER A 126 -9.77 -0.46 -27.19
C SER A 126 -9.94 -1.52 -26.10
N LEU A 127 -11.13 -2.10 -25.98
CA LEU A 127 -11.39 -3.14 -24.98
C LEU A 127 -10.67 -4.45 -25.34
N VAL A 128 -10.81 -4.92 -26.58
CA VAL A 128 -10.23 -6.20 -27.02
C VAL A 128 -8.70 -6.17 -27.01
N ASP A 129 -8.10 -5.07 -27.43
CA ASP A 129 -6.65 -4.87 -27.37
C ASP A 129 -6.18 -4.85 -25.92
N PHE A 130 -6.90 -4.15 -25.03
CA PHE A 130 -6.58 -4.12 -23.61
C PHE A 130 -6.66 -5.52 -22.99
N MET A 131 -7.72 -6.27 -23.29
CA MET A 131 -7.89 -7.65 -22.82
C MET A 131 -6.73 -8.54 -23.27
N SER A 132 -6.37 -8.44 -24.55
CA SER A 132 -5.28 -9.22 -25.15
C SER A 132 -3.92 -8.85 -24.55
N LEU A 133 -3.68 -7.58 -24.25
CA LEU A 133 -2.43 -7.09 -23.64
C LEU A 133 -2.26 -7.53 -22.19
N ASN A 134 -3.37 -7.73 -21.48
CA ASN A 134 -3.41 -7.99 -20.04
C ASN A 134 -3.84 -9.43 -19.68
N ASN A 135 -3.88 -10.34 -20.66
CA ASN A 135 -4.33 -11.73 -20.49
C ASN A 135 -5.70 -11.83 -19.78
N LEU A 136 -6.61 -10.93 -20.11
CA LEU A 136 -7.98 -10.96 -19.60
C LEU A 136 -8.87 -11.73 -20.57
N ASN A 137 -9.53 -12.75 -20.05
CA ASN A 137 -10.50 -13.54 -20.81
C ASN A 137 -11.90 -13.14 -20.39
N GLN A 138 -12.80 -12.98 -21.37
CA GLN A 138 -14.23 -12.86 -21.12
C GLN A 138 -14.79 -14.26 -20.88
N LEU A 139 -15.23 -14.55 -19.65
CA LEU A 139 -15.60 -15.88 -19.18
C LEU A 139 -17.10 -16.17 -19.27
N ASN A 140 -17.94 -15.12 -19.27
CA ASN A 140 -19.40 -15.32 -19.30
C ASN A 140 -19.84 -15.82 -20.68
N ASN A 141 -20.26 -17.08 -20.73
CA ASN A 141 -20.81 -17.78 -21.88
C ASN A 141 -22.32 -18.05 -21.76
N ILE A 142 -23.00 -17.37 -20.84
CA ILE A 142 -24.43 -17.52 -20.59
C ILE A 142 -25.16 -16.37 -21.31
N PRO A 143 -25.91 -16.64 -22.39
CA PRO A 143 -26.66 -15.62 -23.08
C PRO A 143 -27.89 -15.21 -22.26
N ASN A 144 -28.32 -13.97 -22.44
CA ASN A 144 -29.60 -13.49 -21.94
C ASN A 144 -30.79 -14.02 -22.79
N SER A 145 -32.02 -13.60 -22.46
CA SER A 145 -33.23 -14.00 -23.19
C SER A 145 -33.21 -13.68 -24.69
N ASP A 146 -32.39 -12.72 -25.11
CA ASP A 146 -32.26 -12.28 -26.50
C ASP A 146 -31.07 -12.93 -27.22
N GLY A 147 -30.40 -13.90 -26.60
CA GLY A 147 -29.22 -14.57 -27.17
C GLY A 147 -27.94 -13.72 -27.13
N ARG A 148 -27.88 -12.67 -26.28
CA ARG A 148 -26.74 -11.73 -26.19
C ARG A 148 -25.98 -11.85 -24.87
N TYR A 149 -24.70 -11.56 -24.91
CA TYR A 149 -23.81 -11.51 -23.73
C TYR A 149 -23.60 -10.04 -23.31
N LEU A 150 -24.59 -9.47 -22.62
CA LEU A 150 -24.52 -8.06 -22.19
C LEU A 150 -23.58 -7.87 -20.99
N ASP A 151 -23.73 -8.73 -19.98
CA ASP A 151 -22.90 -8.68 -18.79
C ASP A 151 -21.57 -9.37 -19.06
N LEU A 152 -20.49 -8.63 -18.87
CA LEU A 152 -19.14 -9.15 -19.04
C LEU A 152 -18.60 -9.64 -17.70
N VAL A 153 -17.84 -10.73 -17.75
CA VAL A 153 -17.07 -11.28 -16.64
C VAL A 153 -15.66 -11.49 -17.15
N MET A 154 -14.77 -10.55 -16.87
CA MET A 154 -13.40 -10.56 -17.35
C MET A 154 -12.44 -10.95 -16.22
N SER A 155 -11.53 -11.88 -16.47
CA SER A 155 -10.52 -12.26 -15.49
C SER A 155 -9.24 -12.78 -16.14
N ASN A 156 -8.14 -12.64 -15.41
CA ASN A 156 -6.84 -13.25 -15.74
C ASN A 156 -6.55 -14.51 -14.88
N ILE A 157 -7.54 -15.01 -14.14
CA ILE A 157 -7.40 -16.19 -13.27
C ILE A 157 -7.50 -17.46 -14.13
N PRO A 158 -6.46 -18.31 -14.18
CA PRO A 158 -6.53 -19.58 -14.90
C PRO A 158 -7.60 -20.51 -14.30
N GLY A 159 -8.37 -21.19 -15.16
CA GLY A 159 -9.39 -22.15 -14.72
C GLY A 159 -10.66 -21.54 -14.10
N ALA A 160 -10.79 -20.21 -14.09
CA ALA A 160 -12.03 -19.55 -13.72
C ALA A 160 -13.13 -19.84 -14.75
N ASN A 161 -14.33 -20.17 -14.29
CA ASN A 161 -15.47 -20.48 -15.16
C ASN A 161 -16.75 -19.78 -14.71
N VAL A 162 -17.69 -19.65 -15.64
CA VAL A 162 -19.03 -19.10 -15.36
C VAL A 162 -20.06 -20.19 -15.60
N SER A 163 -21.02 -20.29 -14.69
CA SER A 163 -22.14 -21.25 -14.73
C SER A 163 -23.42 -20.60 -14.20
N VAL A 164 -24.56 -21.26 -14.43
CA VAL A 164 -25.83 -20.80 -13.86
C VAL A 164 -25.89 -21.25 -12.39
N PRO A 165 -26.15 -20.33 -11.43
CA PRO A 165 -26.26 -20.71 -10.02
C PRO A 165 -27.48 -21.61 -9.80
N LEU A 166 -27.32 -22.62 -8.93
CA LEU A 166 -28.44 -23.46 -8.46
C LEU A 166 -29.35 -22.68 -7.51
N ASP A 167 -28.77 -21.84 -6.65
CA ASP A 167 -29.49 -21.01 -5.68
C ASP A 167 -29.46 -19.54 -6.09
N LEU A 168 -30.65 -18.95 -6.29
CA LEU A 168 -30.78 -17.56 -6.71
C LEU A 168 -30.76 -16.63 -5.50
N LEU A 169 -29.75 -15.75 -5.43
CA LEU A 169 -29.66 -14.70 -4.41
C LEU A 169 -30.60 -13.52 -4.68
N CYS A 170 -31.03 -13.35 -5.94
CA CYS A 170 -31.90 -12.26 -6.38
C CYS A 170 -32.89 -12.75 -7.45
N LYS A 171 -33.95 -11.97 -7.67
CA LYS A 171 -34.97 -12.24 -8.69
C LYS A 171 -34.32 -12.30 -10.08
N LEU A 172 -34.78 -13.22 -10.91
CA LEU A 172 -34.36 -13.32 -12.31
C LEU A 172 -34.75 -12.07 -13.09
N ASP A 173 -33.76 -11.40 -13.68
CA ASP A 173 -33.96 -10.46 -14.79
C ASP A 173 -33.64 -11.21 -16.10
N PRO A 174 -34.59 -11.35 -17.03
CA PRO A 174 -34.35 -12.02 -18.31
C PRO A 174 -33.20 -11.43 -19.13
N ARG A 175 -32.91 -10.14 -18.96
CA ARG A 175 -31.84 -9.43 -19.68
C ARG A 175 -30.47 -9.51 -18.99
N HIS A 176 -30.48 -9.74 -17.68
CA HIS A 176 -29.29 -9.83 -16.82
C HIS A 176 -29.36 -11.11 -15.98
N PRO A 177 -29.04 -12.27 -16.57
CA PRO A 177 -29.09 -13.54 -15.87
C PRO A 177 -28.11 -13.57 -14.69
N ASN A 178 -28.47 -14.30 -13.64
CA ASN A 178 -27.56 -14.51 -12.52
C ASN A 178 -26.38 -15.40 -12.95
N LEU A 179 -25.16 -14.97 -12.65
CA LEU A 179 -23.92 -15.66 -13.02
C LEU A 179 -23.22 -16.18 -11.77
N LEU A 180 -22.84 -17.46 -11.77
CA LEU A 180 -21.97 -18.05 -10.76
C LEU A 180 -20.57 -18.18 -11.35
N VAL A 181 -19.63 -17.39 -10.82
CA VAL A 181 -18.22 -17.49 -11.19
C VAL A 181 -17.50 -18.40 -10.20
N THR A 182 -16.93 -19.50 -10.68
CA THR A 182 -16.15 -20.43 -9.85
C THR A 182 -14.67 -20.25 -10.15
N LEU A 183 -13.88 -20.09 -9.09
CA LEU A 183 -12.42 -20.03 -9.17
C LEU A 183 -11.86 -21.35 -8.64
N GLN A 184 -11.09 -22.06 -9.47
CA GLN A 184 -10.52 -23.36 -9.09
C GLN A 184 -9.21 -23.17 -8.31
N TYR A 185 -9.30 -23.07 -6.99
CA TYR A 185 -8.14 -23.12 -6.09
C TYR A 185 -8.09 -24.47 -5.36
N CYS A 186 -6.91 -25.08 -5.27
CA CYS A 186 -6.72 -26.43 -4.74
C CYS A 186 -7.11 -26.60 -3.26
N GLU A 187 -7.02 -25.54 -2.46
CA GLU A 187 -7.47 -25.50 -1.06
C GLU A 187 -7.68 -24.05 -0.65
N VAL A 188 -8.86 -23.70 -0.14
CA VAL A 188 -9.06 -22.40 0.53
C VAL A 188 -8.98 -22.67 2.03
N ILE A 189 -7.85 -22.33 2.65
CA ILE A 189 -7.76 -22.37 4.11
C ILE A 189 -8.52 -21.16 4.63
N ASN A 190 -9.79 -21.37 4.99
CA ASN A 190 -10.54 -20.39 5.75
C ASN A 190 -9.74 -20.13 7.04
N LEU A 191 -9.18 -18.94 7.17
CA LEU A 191 -8.72 -18.46 8.46
C LEU A 191 -9.97 -18.30 9.32
N HIS A 192 -10.33 -19.37 10.04
CA HIS A 192 -11.36 -19.26 11.06
C HIS A 192 -10.95 -18.10 11.95
N PRO A 193 -11.80 -17.07 12.15
CA PRO A 193 -11.49 -16.05 13.13
C PRO A 193 -11.28 -16.80 14.43
N ARG A 194 -10.04 -16.85 14.93
CA ARG A 194 -9.72 -17.45 16.23
C ARG A 194 -10.76 -16.90 17.18
N GLU A 195 -11.57 -17.77 17.79
CA GLU A 195 -12.35 -17.39 18.95
C GLU A 195 -11.32 -16.91 19.97
N ARG A 196 -11.09 -15.60 20.02
CA ARG A 196 -10.14 -15.01 20.95
C ARG A 196 -10.75 -15.25 22.33
N SER A 197 -10.27 -16.29 22.99
CA SER A 197 -10.39 -16.43 24.42
C SER A 197 -9.71 -15.20 25.00
N ASP A 198 -10.50 -14.20 25.44
CA ASP A 198 -9.95 -13.00 26.05
C ASP A 198 -9.34 -13.40 27.39
N PHE A 199 -8.05 -13.70 27.45
CA PHE A 199 -7.36 -14.05 28.70
C PHE A 199 -7.22 -12.83 29.62
N ASN A 200 -7.44 -13.02 30.92
CA ASN A 200 -7.29 -11.98 31.92
C ASN A 200 -5.89 -12.00 32.53
N PHE A 201 -4.91 -11.48 31.81
CA PHE A 201 -3.52 -11.44 32.27
C PHE A 201 -3.31 -10.70 33.61
N PHE A 202 -4.20 -9.76 33.97
CA PHE A 202 -4.15 -9.11 35.29
C PHE A 202 -4.38 -10.08 36.47
N LYS A 203 -5.07 -11.20 36.22
CA LYS A 203 -5.31 -12.27 37.20
C LYS A 203 -4.48 -13.52 36.91
N ALA A 204 -3.48 -13.42 36.02
CA ALA A 204 -2.61 -14.55 35.73
C ALA A 204 -1.75 -14.90 36.95
N ASN A 205 -1.54 -16.20 37.17
CA ASN A 205 -0.57 -16.66 38.15
C ASN A 205 0.82 -16.68 37.51
N TYR A 206 1.52 -15.54 37.57
CA TYR A 206 2.83 -15.40 36.94
C TYR A 206 3.93 -16.26 37.58
N GLU A 207 3.79 -16.61 38.86
CA GLU A 207 4.72 -17.50 39.56
C GLU A 207 4.63 -18.93 38.99
N GLU A 208 3.41 -19.40 38.74
CA GLU A 208 3.16 -20.70 38.11
C GLU A 208 3.61 -20.73 36.65
N ILE A 209 3.35 -19.66 35.88
CA ILE A 209 3.86 -19.52 34.51
C ILE A 209 5.39 -19.58 34.47
N ALA A 210 6.06 -18.88 35.39
CA ALA A 210 7.53 -18.87 35.46
C ALA A 210 8.09 -20.23 35.86
N SER A 211 7.45 -20.91 36.82
CA SER A 211 7.85 -22.26 37.24
C SER A 211 7.68 -23.28 36.10
N GLU A 212 6.56 -23.22 35.37
CA GLU A 212 6.32 -24.14 34.24
C GLU A 212 7.30 -23.91 33.10
N LEU A 213 7.58 -22.66 32.74
CA LEU A 213 8.56 -22.32 31.71
C LEU A 213 9.98 -22.76 32.06
N GLN A 214 10.36 -22.75 33.35
CA GLN A 214 11.64 -23.26 33.83
C GLN A 214 11.74 -24.79 33.76
N CYS A 215 10.60 -25.49 33.85
CA CYS A 215 10.55 -26.95 33.74
C CYS A 215 10.51 -27.46 32.29
N VAL A 216 10.35 -26.58 31.29
CA VAL A 216 10.37 -26.98 29.88
C VAL A 216 11.79 -27.34 29.46
N ASP A 217 11.97 -28.58 29.03
CA ASP A 217 13.21 -29.05 28.41
C ASP A 217 13.27 -28.59 26.94
N TRP A 218 13.80 -27.39 26.74
CA TRP A 218 13.95 -26.78 25.42
C TRP A 218 14.93 -27.54 24.52
N GLU A 219 15.93 -28.21 25.10
CA GLU A 219 16.98 -28.91 24.35
C GLU A 219 16.40 -30.13 23.63
N SER A 220 15.53 -30.90 24.29
CA SER A 220 14.82 -32.01 23.61
C SER A 220 13.75 -31.52 22.63
N LYS A 221 13.04 -30.42 22.96
CA LYS A 221 11.99 -29.84 22.11
C LYS A 221 12.53 -29.27 20.80
N PHE A 222 13.73 -28.69 20.80
CA PHE A 222 14.34 -28.11 19.60
C PHE A 222 15.23 -29.09 18.81
N LYS A 223 15.49 -30.29 19.33
CA LYS A 223 16.41 -31.27 18.74
C LYS A 223 16.08 -31.65 17.28
N ASN A 224 14.81 -31.62 16.91
CA ASN A 224 14.33 -31.98 15.56
C ASN A 224 13.91 -30.77 14.70
N CYS A 225 14.25 -29.55 15.11
CA CYS A 225 13.89 -28.35 14.37
C CYS A 225 14.96 -27.98 13.34
N ASN A 226 14.57 -27.96 12.07
CA ASN A 226 15.49 -27.73 10.95
C ASN A 226 15.63 -26.24 10.58
N ASN A 227 14.80 -25.37 11.16
CA ASN A 227 14.80 -23.93 10.91
C ASN A 227 14.20 -23.17 12.10
N VAL A 228 14.50 -21.86 12.15
CA VAL A 228 14.06 -20.95 13.21
C VAL A 228 12.53 -20.87 13.30
N ASN A 229 11.81 -20.91 12.17
CA ASN A 229 10.35 -20.85 12.17
C ASN A 229 9.72 -22.04 12.90
N SER A 230 10.31 -23.23 12.78
CA SER A 230 9.86 -24.44 13.48
C SER A 230 10.10 -24.34 14.99
N MET A 231 11.25 -23.77 15.39
CA MET A 231 11.54 -23.52 16.81
C MET A 231 10.58 -22.49 17.42
N VAL A 232 10.28 -21.42 16.67
CA VAL A 232 9.33 -20.37 17.08
C VAL A 232 7.91 -20.93 17.18
N ALA A 233 7.50 -21.81 16.26
CA ALA A 233 6.20 -22.47 16.33
C ALA A 233 6.07 -23.31 17.62
N ILE A 234 7.07 -24.13 17.95
CA ILE A 234 7.10 -24.93 19.18
C ILE A 234 7.11 -24.04 20.43
N LEU A 235 7.89 -22.95 20.42
CA LEU A 235 7.91 -21.99 21.53
C LEU A 235 6.51 -21.39 21.77
N TYR A 236 5.83 -20.97 20.71
CA TYR A 236 4.46 -20.45 20.83
C TYR A 236 3.47 -21.52 21.27
N GLU A 237 3.62 -22.77 20.85
CA GLU A 237 2.77 -23.88 21.27
C GLU A 237 2.87 -24.13 22.78
N GLU A 238 4.09 -24.21 23.31
CA GLU A 238 4.33 -24.38 24.75
C GLU A 238 3.84 -23.16 25.55
N LEU A 239 4.13 -21.94 25.09
CA LEU A 239 3.66 -20.72 25.74
C LEU A 239 2.13 -20.63 25.76
N ASN A 240 1.46 -20.95 24.64
CA ASN A 240 0.00 -20.93 24.60
C ASN A 240 -0.61 -21.99 25.51
N THR A 241 0.01 -23.17 25.62
CA THR A 241 -0.42 -24.23 26.55
C THR A 241 -0.34 -23.76 28.01
N ILE A 242 0.77 -23.13 28.40
CA ILE A 242 0.96 -22.58 29.74
C ILE A 242 -0.02 -21.41 29.99
N ILE A 243 -0.25 -20.54 29.01
CA ILE A 243 -1.22 -19.44 29.12
C ILE A 243 -2.65 -19.96 29.27
N GLU A 244 -3.02 -20.99 28.51
CA GLU A 244 -4.34 -21.61 28.60
C GLU A 244 -4.62 -22.24 29.97
N LYS A 245 -3.59 -22.82 30.58
CA LYS A 245 -3.66 -23.42 31.92
C LYS A 245 -3.68 -22.37 33.03
N SER A 246 -2.79 -21.37 32.95
CA SER A 246 -2.43 -20.51 34.08
C SER A 246 -3.06 -19.11 34.04
N VAL A 247 -3.77 -18.76 32.95
CA VAL A 247 -4.46 -17.47 32.81
C VAL A 247 -5.98 -17.64 32.77
N PRO A 248 -6.73 -17.08 33.73
CA PRO A 248 -8.19 -17.15 33.72
C PRO A 248 -8.79 -16.45 32.48
N LYS A 249 -9.76 -17.07 31.81
CA LYS A 249 -10.50 -16.45 30.70
C LYS A 249 -11.45 -15.36 31.22
N ARG A 250 -11.55 -14.24 30.51
CA ARG A 250 -12.52 -13.17 30.76
C ARG A 250 -13.89 -13.64 30.30
N SER A 251 -14.90 -13.45 31.13
CA SER A 251 -16.29 -13.57 30.70
C SER A 251 -16.55 -12.52 29.61
N PRO A 252 -17.17 -12.88 28.47
CA PRO A 252 -17.45 -11.93 27.41
C PRO A 252 -18.36 -10.82 27.95
N LYS A 253 -17.88 -9.57 27.90
CA LYS A 253 -18.74 -8.42 28.20
C LYS A 253 -19.76 -8.31 27.08
N LYS A 254 -21.06 -8.36 27.41
CA LYS A 254 -22.11 -8.01 26.46
C LYS A 254 -21.85 -6.58 25.98
N SER A 255 -21.66 -6.42 24.68
CA SER A 255 -21.52 -5.10 24.07
C SER A 255 -22.75 -4.26 24.41
N LYS A 256 -22.54 -3.02 24.88
CA LYS A 256 -23.61 -2.03 25.02
C LYS A 256 -24.10 -1.52 23.66
N TYR A 257 -23.35 -1.77 22.59
CA TYR A 257 -23.62 -1.29 21.24
C TYR A 257 -24.08 -2.43 20.31
N PRO A 258 -24.98 -2.15 19.35
CA PRO A 258 -25.45 -3.11 18.37
C PRO A 258 -24.33 -3.74 17.54
N LYS A 259 -24.52 -5.00 17.10
CA LYS A 259 -23.52 -5.79 16.36
C LYS A 259 -23.04 -5.16 15.04
N TRP A 260 -23.79 -4.21 14.47
CA TRP A 260 -23.47 -3.54 13.20
C TRP A 260 -22.60 -2.29 13.36
N PHE A 261 -22.24 -1.88 14.59
CA PHE A 261 -21.29 -0.78 14.81
C PHE A 261 -19.89 -1.18 14.35
N SER A 262 -19.36 -0.50 13.33
CA SER A 262 -18.03 -0.75 12.81
C SER A 262 -16.94 -0.26 13.77
N HIS A 263 -15.73 -0.83 13.64
CA HIS A 263 -14.55 -0.36 14.38
C HIS A 263 -14.29 1.14 14.14
N SER A 264 -14.47 1.62 12.91
CA SER A 264 -14.31 3.04 12.55
C SER A 264 -15.29 3.97 13.29
N LEU A 265 -16.52 3.52 13.53
CA LEU A 265 -17.54 4.27 14.28
C LEU A 265 -17.23 4.26 15.79
N HIS A 266 -16.72 3.15 16.33
CA HIS A 266 -16.16 3.10 17.68
C HIS A 266 -14.94 4.03 17.83
N GLU A 267 -14.10 4.13 16.80
CA GLU A 267 -12.92 4.99 16.77
C GLU A 267 -13.28 6.48 16.78
N LEU A 268 -14.31 6.89 16.03
CA LEU A 268 -14.83 8.26 16.05
C LEU A 268 -15.42 8.66 17.42
N LEU A 269 -16.08 7.72 18.11
CA LEU A 269 -16.57 7.91 19.48
C LEU A 269 -15.42 7.92 20.51
N ARG A 270 -14.37 7.11 20.29
CA ARG A 270 -13.17 7.04 21.14
C ARG A 270 -12.22 8.21 20.96
N LYS A 271 -12.12 8.80 19.76
CA LYS A 271 -11.30 10.00 19.47
C LYS A 271 -11.76 11.23 20.26
N ARG A 272 -13.02 11.25 20.73
CA ARG A 272 -13.52 12.23 21.71
C ARG A 272 -12.96 12.04 23.13
N CYS A 273 -12.35 10.88 23.44
CA CYS A 273 -11.92 10.49 24.79
C CYS A 273 -10.41 10.19 24.94
N HIS A 274 -9.62 10.10 23.85
CA HIS A 274 -8.22 9.61 23.87
C HIS A 274 -7.14 10.69 24.08
N LYS A 275 -7.41 11.70 24.90
CA LYS A 275 -6.40 12.74 25.24
C LYS A 275 -5.46 12.35 26.41
N LEU A 276 -5.36 11.08 26.83
CA LEU A 276 -4.93 10.80 28.22
C LEU A 276 -3.83 9.77 28.55
N ILE A 277 -3.19 9.01 27.65
CA ILE A 277 -2.23 7.95 28.09
C ILE A 277 -1.23 7.72 26.93
N ASP A 278 0.02 8.19 26.85
CA ASP A 278 1.13 8.39 27.80
C ASP A 278 1.64 7.11 28.49
N LYS A 279 2.93 6.81 28.27
CA LYS A 279 3.75 5.66 28.73
C LYS A 279 3.59 4.34 27.97
N CYS A 280 4.67 3.87 27.33
CA CYS A 280 5.46 2.70 27.79
C CYS A 280 6.57 2.32 26.77
N TYR A 281 7.83 2.55 27.15
CA TYR A 281 9.08 2.10 26.50
C TYR A 281 9.59 0.76 27.11
N GLY A 282 10.46 0.01 26.40
CA GLY A 282 11.34 -1.06 26.94
C GLY A 282 12.23 -1.79 25.91
N ASP A 283 13.52 -2.01 26.26
CA ASP A 283 14.72 -2.43 25.44
C ASP A 283 14.78 -3.89 24.90
N TYR A 284 15.72 -4.19 23.97
CA TYR A 284 15.99 -5.54 23.40
C TYR A 284 17.47 -5.81 22.98
N LYS A 285 17.82 -7.10 22.75
CA LYS A 285 19.16 -7.61 22.33
C LYS A 285 19.15 -8.19 20.91
N THR A 286 20.30 -8.21 20.21
CA THR A 286 20.41 -8.70 18.81
C THR A 286 21.68 -9.49 18.48
N LYS A 287 21.65 -10.30 17.40
CA LYS A 287 22.76 -11.10 16.84
C LYS A 287 22.84 -10.89 15.31
N ILE A 288 24.03 -10.81 14.72
CA ILE A 288 24.25 -10.55 13.28
C ILE A 288 24.80 -11.81 12.59
N GLU A 289 24.09 -12.30 11.57
CA GLU A 289 24.57 -13.33 10.65
C GLU A 289 25.15 -12.68 9.39
N THR A 290 26.44 -12.88 9.15
CA THR A 290 27.08 -12.54 7.87
C THR A 290 27.02 -13.75 6.95
N GLY A 291 26.68 -13.57 5.67
CA GLY A 291 26.46 -14.63 4.67
C GLY A 291 27.69 -15.46 4.25
N ILE A 292 28.69 -15.62 5.11
CA ILE A 292 29.78 -16.58 5.00
C ILE A 292 29.64 -17.46 6.25
N SER A 293 29.76 -18.78 6.13
CA SER A 293 29.46 -19.81 7.15
C SER A 293 30.36 -19.77 8.40
N GLN A 294 30.42 -18.63 9.07
CA GLN A 294 30.99 -18.40 10.39
C GLN A 294 30.02 -17.52 11.16
N ASN A 295 29.44 -18.09 12.22
CA ASN A 295 28.64 -17.33 13.17
C ASN A 295 29.58 -16.39 13.94
N SER A 296 29.28 -15.09 13.92
CA SER A 296 29.97 -14.14 14.79
C SER A 296 29.66 -14.45 16.26
N GLU A 297 30.61 -14.13 17.14
CA GLU A 297 30.37 -14.18 18.58
C GLU A 297 29.20 -13.27 18.95
N VAL A 298 28.44 -13.65 19.98
CA VAL A 298 27.30 -12.86 20.45
C VAL A 298 27.82 -11.54 21.00
N TYR A 299 27.63 -10.47 20.22
CA TYR A 299 27.97 -9.11 20.63
C TYR A 299 26.78 -8.44 21.32
N HIS A 300 27.04 -7.81 22.46
CA HIS A 300 26.05 -7.01 23.15
C HIS A 300 26.04 -5.59 22.60
N ALA A 301 25.09 -5.29 21.72
CA ALA A 301 24.86 -3.92 21.28
C ALA A 301 24.29 -3.10 22.43
N SER A 302 25.07 -2.14 22.94
CA SER A 302 24.66 -1.21 24.00
C SER A 302 23.79 -0.06 23.48
N SER A 303 23.74 0.14 22.16
CA SER A 303 22.95 1.20 21.50
C SER A 303 22.69 0.87 20.03
N GLY A 304 21.68 1.54 19.47
CA GLY A 304 21.28 1.39 18.07
C GLY A 304 20.28 0.26 17.83
N VAL A 305 19.66 0.29 16.66
CA VAL A 305 18.75 -0.75 16.18
C VAL A 305 19.43 -1.53 15.05
N PRO A 306 19.20 -2.85 14.93
CA PRO A 306 19.81 -3.64 13.86
C PRO A 306 19.32 -3.18 12.50
N GLN A 307 20.25 -2.88 11.60
CA GLN A 307 19.91 -2.55 10.22
C GLN A 307 19.28 -3.77 9.55
N GLY A 308 18.11 -3.59 8.94
CA GLY A 308 17.31 -4.68 8.37
C GLY A 308 16.32 -5.33 9.36
N SER A 309 16.30 -4.91 10.64
CA SER A 309 15.23 -5.32 11.55
C SER A 309 13.90 -4.69 11.16
N HIS A 310 12.82 -5.47 11.21
CA HIS A 310 11.47 -4.99 10.90
C HIS A 310 10.99 -3.91 11.90
N LEU A 311 11.47 -3.95 13.14
CA LEU A 311 11.11 -2.97 14.17
C LEU A 311 12.04 -1.75 14.18
N GLY A 312 13.22 -1.83 13.59
CA GLY A 312 14.22 -0.75 13.60
C GLY A 312 13.67 0.60 13.14
N PRO A 313 12.98 0.70 11.99
CA PRO A 313 12.39 1.96 11.54
C PRO A 313 11.35 2.54 12.51
N VAL A 314 10.49 1.70 13.09
CA VAL A 314 9.45 2.14 14.03
C VAL A 314 10.07 2.66 15.33
N LEU A 315 11.05 1.93 15.85
CA LEU A 315 11.76 2.31 17.07
C LEU A 315 12.55 3.60 16.88
N PHE A 316 13.16 3.78 15.71
CA PHE A 316 13.82 5.02 15.35
C PHE A 316 12.83 6.20 15.29
N LEU A 317 11.65 6.02 14.69
CA LEU A 317 10.61 7.05 14.67
C LEU A 317 10.15 7.43 16.08
N VAL A 318 9.97 6.46 16.98
CA VAL A 318 9.62 6.71 18.39
C VAL A 318 10.76 7.45 19.12
N PHE A 319 12.01 7.07 18.86
CA PHE A 319 13.18 7.71 19.46
C PHE A 319 13.31 9.19 19.06
N VAL A 320 13.01 9.52 17.80
CA VAL A 320 13.17 10.88 17.27
C VAL A 320 11.90 11.75 17.39
N ASP A 321 10.76 11.20 17.81
CA ASP A 321 9.45 11.88 17.81
C ASP A 321 9.45 13.22 18.57
N ASP A 322 10.20 13.33 19.65
CA ASP A 322 10.24 14.53 20.48
C ASP A 322 11.21 15.62 19.99
N ILE A 323 11.99 15.37 18.93
CA ILE A 323 12.85 16.39 18.30
C ILE A 323 12.02 17.61 17.86
N ALA A 324 10.78 17.39 17.43
CA ALA A 324 9.86 18.45 17.04
C ALA A 324 9.60 19.47 18.16
N ARG A 325 9.74 19.06 19.43
CA ARG A 325 9.50 19.92 20.59
C ARG A 325 10.62 20.92 20.83
N CYS A 326 11.83 20.69 20.30
CA CYS A 326 12.94 21.63 20.44
C CYS A 326 12.92 22.74 19.38
N ILE A 327 12.10 22.60 18.32
CA ILE A 327 11.95 23.58 17.23
C ILE A 327 10.81 24.53 17.58
N LYS A 328 11.13 25.80 17.84
CA LYS A 328 10.17 26.81 18.32
C LYS A 328 9.78 27.82 17.25
N HIS A 329 10.66 28.10 16.30
CA HIS A 329 10.51 29.24 15.41
C HIS A 329 10.30 28.84 13.94
N CYS A 330 10.89 27.73 13.50
CA CYS A 330 10.82 27.24 12.14
C CYS A 330 9.66 26.27 11.95
N LYS A 331 9.17 26.18 10.71
CA LYS A 331 8.43 24.99 10.27
C LYS A 331 9.45 23.89 10.01
N PHE A 332 9.02 22.64 10.10
CA PHE A 332 9.91 21.51 9.87
C PHE A 332 9.18 20.38 9.15
N ASN A 333 9.97 19.55 8.47
CA ASN A 333 9.55 18.26 7.94
C ASN A 333 10.58 17.22 8.39
N LEU A 334 10.09 16.07 8.84
CA LEU A 334 10.91 14.96 9.31
C LEU A 334 10.55 13.71 8.50
N PHE A 335 11.55 13.07 7.91
CA PHE A 335 11.40 11.82 7.20
C PHE A 335 12.57 10.90 7.53
N ALA A 336 12.31 9.83 8.29
CA ALA A 336 13.37 9.04 8.89
C ALA A 336 14.39 9.96 9.59
N ASP A 337 15.69 9.83 9.28
CA ASP A 337 16.78 10.65 9.83
C ASP A 337 16.92 12.03 9.17
N ASP A 338 16.23 12.28 8.05
CA ASP A 338 16.27 13.57 7.36
C ASP A 338 15.31 14.57 8.02
N LEU A 339 15.87 15.50 8.80
CA LEU A 339 15.18 16.68 9.32
C LEU A 339 15.52 17.92 8.48
N LYS A 340 14.49 18.64 8.03
CA LYS A 340 14.62 19.95 7.40
C LYS A 340 13.77 20.97 8.14
N ILE A 341 14.36 22.13 8.43
CA ILE A 341 13.67 23.29 9.00
C ILE A 341 13.66 24.44 7.99
N TYR A 342 12.58 25.23 7.99
CA TYR A 342 12.42 26.33 7.05
C TYR A 342 11.57 27.46 7.64
N ARG A 343 11.92 28.69 7.27
CA ARG A 343 11.28 29.91 7.73
C ARG A 343 11.42 31.01 6.66
N ALA A 344 10.42 31.88 6.57
CA ALA A 344 10.54 33.11 5.78
C ALA A 344 11.47 34.11 6.51
N ILE A 345 12.35 34.77 5.76
CA ILE A 345 13.36 35.70 6.32
C ILE A 345 13.12 37.09 5.74
N ASP A 346 12.63 37.99 6.58
CA ASP A 346 12.45 39.40 6.22
C ASP A 346 13.35 40.34 7.03
N SER A 347 13.96 39.83 8.11
CA SER A 347 14.84 40.59 8.98
C SER A 347 16.06 39.78 9.46
N ILE A 348 17.07 40.46 9.98
CA ILE A 348 18.20 39.83 10.69
C ILE A 348 17.70 39.07 11.93
N SER A 349 16.64 39.54 12.57
CA SER A 349 16.02 38.86 13.71
C SER A 349 15.50 37.48 13.33
N ASP A 350 14.87 37.32 12.16
CA ASP A 350 14.41 36.01 11.68
C ASP A 350 15.56 35.01 11.48
N MET A 351 16.73 35.50 11.06
CA MET A 351 17.91 34.65 10.93
C MET A 351 18.41 34.16 12.30
N LYS A 352 18.34 35.01 13.33
CA LYS A 352 18.71 34.61 14.70
C LYS A 352 17.76 33.52 15.21
N LEU A 353 16.48 33.59 14.90
CA LEU A 353 15.51 32.57 15.28
C LEU A 353 15.80 31.20 14.63
N ILE A 354 16.27 31.18 13.37
CA ILE A 354 16.73 29.94 12.73
C ILE A 354 17.97 29.39 13.45
N GLN A 355 18.92 30.26 13.81
CA GLN A 355 20.11 29.87 14.57
C GLN A 355 19.75 29.30 15.95
N GLU A 356 18.80 29.90 16.66
CA GLU A 356 18.30 29.41 17.95
C GLU A 356 17.66 28.00 17.85
N ASP A 357 16.91 27.74 16.78
CA ASP A 357 16.38 26.39 16.51
C ASP A 357 17.50 25.40 16.15
N LEU A 358 18.50 25.81 15.35
CA LEU A 358 19.66 24.96 15.03
C LEU A 358 20.46 24.58 16.29
N ASP A 359 20.68 25.54 17.18
CA ASP A 359 21.35 25.31 18.47
C ASP A 359 20.51 24.38 19.35
N SER A 360 19.18 24.55 19.37
CA SER A 360 18.25 23.68 20.10
C SER A 360 18.24 22.25 19.57
N ILE A 361 18.25 22.07 18.24
CA ILE A 361 18.36 20.77 17.58
C ILE A 361 19.69 20.10 17.95
N TYR A 362 20.80 20.84 17.87
CA TYR A 362 22.12 20.30 18.23
C TYR A 362 22.17 19.85 19.70
N ASN A 363 21.65 20.66 20.61
CA ASN A 363 21.57 20.31 22.04
C ASN A 363 20.67 19.08 22.29
N TRP A 364 19.55 18.96 21.56
CA TRP A 364 18.70 17.78 21.61
C TRP A 364 19.44 16.53 21.13
N CYS A 365 20.17 16.62 20.01
CA CYS A 365 20.99 15.53 19.49
C CYS A 365 22.01 15.07 20.55
N MET A 366 22.67 16.02 21.23
CA MET A 366 23.64 15.70 22.27
C MET A 366 23.02 15.09 23.52
N SER A 367 21.86 15.57 23.93
CA SER A 367 21.11 15.02 25.07
C SER A 367 20.63 13.60 24.81
N ASN A 368 20.34 13.27 23.55
CA ASN A 368 19.90 11.95 23.10
C ASN A 368 21.05 11.05 22.60
N ALA A 369 22.31 11.43 22.86
CA ALA A 369 23.49 10.68 22.40
C ALA A 369 23.51 10.38 20.89
N MET A 370 22.93 11.28 20.08
CA MET A 370 22.88 11.19 18.63
C MET A 370 23.91 12.13 18.01
N ALA A 371 24.89 11.58 17.30
CA ALA A 371 25.92 12.37 16.63
C ALA A 371 25.37 13.00 15.35
N LEU A 372 25.30 14.33 15.30
CA LEU A 372 24.90 15.06 14.11
C LEU A 372 26.07 15.17 13.12
N ASN A 373 25.86 14.71 11.89
CA ASN A 373 26.87 14.84 10.84
C ASN A 373 26.78 16.20 10.14
N VAL A 374 27.38 17.22 10.76
CA VAL A 374 27.33 18.61 10.26
C VAL A 374 27.89 18.75 8.83
N SER A 375 28.82 17.89 8.41
CA SER A 375 29.38 17.92 7.04
C SER A 375 28.38 17.56 5.94
N LYS A 376 27.28 16.90 6.31
CA LYS A 376 26.14 16.58 5.44
C LYS A 376 24.98 17.55 5.61
N CYS A 377 25.10 18.55 6.49
CA CYS A 377 24.09 19.56 6.69
C CYS A 377 24.38 20.77 5.79
N TYR A 378 23.38 21.19 5.04
CA TYR A 378 23.47 22.31 4.11
C TYR A 378 22.34 23.28 4.37
N HIS A 379 22.51 24.53 3.95
CA HIS A 379 21.40 25.47 3.87
C HIS A 379 21.29 26.04 2.45
N ILE A 380 20.06 26.25 2.00
CA ILE A 380 19.73 26.84 0.71
C ILE A 380 18.72 27.97 0.93
N LYS A 381 18.83 29.04 0.12
CA LYS A 381 17.94 30.21 0.20
C LYS A 381 17.13 30.34 -1.08
N PHE A 382 15.81 30.25 -0.97
CA PHE A 382 14.93 30.54 -2.10
C PHE A 382 14.50 32.01 -2.09
N THR A 383 14.95 32.81 -3.05
CA THR A 383 14.61 34.24 -3.11
C THR A 383 14.70 34.83 -4.52
N LYS A 384 13.81 35.78 -4.80
CA LYS A 384 13.86 36.64 -6.00
C LYS A 384 14.57 37.97 -5.74
N LYS A 385 14.98 38.27 -4.50
CA LYS A 385 15.68 39.52 -4.14
C LYS A 385 17.07 39.50 -4.79
N LYS A 386 17.45 40.60 -5.48
CA LYS A 386 18.79 40.75 -6.08
C LYS A 386 19.90 40.80 -5.04
N ASN A 387 19.62 41.45 -3.90
CA ASN A 387 20.53 41.59 -2.76
C ASN A 387 19.87 40.97 -1.50
N PRO A 388 19.91 39.63 -1.35
CA PRO A 388 19.39 38.99 -0.16
C PRO A 388 20.31 39.21 1.04
N PHE A 389 19.76 39.06 2.25
CA PHE A 389 20.56 39.14 3.47
C PHE A 389 21.67 38.08 3.48
N PRO A 390 22.89 38.42 3.94
CA PRO A 390 23.96 37.45 4.08
C PRO A 390 23.63 36.50 5.23
N SER A 391 23.17 35.29 4.91
CA SER A 391 22.87 34.26 5.89
C SER A 391 24.08 33.39 6.17
N THR A 392 24.59 33.41 7.39
CA THR A 392 25.56 32.43 7.87
C THR A 392 24.94 31.74 9.08
N TYR A 393 24.91 30.41 9.04
CA TYR A 393 24.42 29.57 10.13
C TYR A 393 25.53 28.65 10.59
N ASN A 394 25.58 28.40 11.88
CA ASN A 394 26.56 27.51 12.49
C ASN A 394 25.84 26.39 13.24
N VAL A 395 26.47 25.22 13.31
CA VAL A 395 26.04 24.13 14.18
C VAL A 395 27.29 23.66 14.91
N ASN A 396 27.29 23.71 16.25
CA ASN A 396 28.47 23.43 17.06
C ASN A 396 29.71 24.23 16.61
N ASN A 397 29.54 25.53 16.37
CA ASN A 397 30.57 26.44 15.83
C ASN A 397 31.14 26.06 14.44
N ILE A 398 30.57 25.06 13.77
CA ILE A 398 30.91 24.69 12.40
C ILE A 398 29.93 25.40 11.47
N LYS A 399 30.46 26.19 10.53
CA LYS A 399 29.64 26.89 9.53
C LYS A 399 28.96 25.89 8.60
N LEU A 400 27.64 25.98 8.48
CA LEU A 400 26.87 25.24 7.48
C LEU A 400 27.19 25.75 6.08
N ALA A 401 27.37 24.84 5.14
CA ALA A 401 27.65 25.20 3.76
C ALA A 401 26.36 25.71 3.08
N GLU A 402 26.46 26.90 2.46
CA GLU A 402 25.45 27.41 1.54
C GLU A 402 25.58 26.70 0.20
N VAL A 403 24.47 26.16 -0.32
CA VAL A 403 24.45 25.45 -1.61
C VAL A 403 23.43 26.08 -2.56
N ASP A 404 23.72 25.99 -3.87
CA ASP A 404 22.80 26.43 -4.93
C ASP A 404 21.82 25.33 -5.35
N GLU A 405 22.09 24.08 -4.98
CA GLU A 405 21.30 22.91 -5.30
C GLU A 405 21.28 21.96 -4.10
N ILE A 406 20.12 21.41 -3.78
CA ILE A 406 19.96 20.42 -2.71
C ILE A 406 19.14 19.24 -3.21
N ARG A 407 19.49 18.03 -2.73
CA ARG A 407 18.71 16.83 -2.98
C ARG A 407 17.84 16.53 -1.75
N ASP A 408 16.54 16.41 -1.96
CA ASP A 408 15.55 16.20 -0.92
C ASP A 408 14.59 15.07 -1.34
N LEU A 409 14.57 13.97 -0.57
CA LEU A 409 13.76 12.77 -0.84
C LEU A 409 13.87 12.22 -2.27
N GLY A 410 15.01 12.41 -2.93
CA GLY A 410 15.24 11.97 -4.30
C GLY A 410 15.09 13.06 -5.36
N VAL A 411 14.47 14.20 -5.03
CA VAL A 411 14.31 15.35 -5.90
C VAL A 411 15.46 16.31 -5.75
N THR A 412 15.97 16.80 -6.87
CA THR A 412 16.97 17.85 -6.88
C THR A 412 16.28 19.20 -7.08
N VAL A 413 16.50 20.14 -6.18
CA VAL A 413 15.90 21.47 -6.22
C VAL A 413 17.02 22.51 -6.22
N ASP A 414 16.98 23.42 -7.19
CA ASP A 414 17.91 24.55 -7.25
C ASP A 414 17.34 25.83 -6.61
N ARG A 415 18.22 26.79 -6.34
CA ARG A 415 17.90 28.08 -5.72
C ARG A 415 16.83 28.89 -6.46
N GLN A 416 16.68 28.67 -7.77
CA GLN A 416 15.71 29.33 -8.63
C GLN A 416 14.38 28.55 -8.71
N LEU A 417 14.28 27.41 -8.01
CA LEU A 417 13.19 26.45 -8.09
C LEU A 417 12.95 25.95 -9.52
N LYS A 418 14.02 25.86 -10.32
CA LYS A 418 13.97 25.12 -11.58
C LYS A 418 14.27 23.65 -11.28
N PHE A 419 13.67 22.78 -12.08
CA PHE A 419 13.86 21.33 -11.97
C PHE A 419 14.72 20.79 -13.12
N THR A 420 15.43 21.66 -13.84
CA THR A 420 16.19 21.30 -15.04
C THR A 420 17.27 20.27 -14.73
N THR A 421 18.12 20.52 -13.72
CA THR A 421 19.16 19.56 -13.31
C THR A 421 18.58 18.22 -12.89
N HIS A 422 17.44 18.23 -12.18
CA HIS A 422 16.74 17.02 -11.77
C HIS A 422 16.26 16.20 -12.99
N ILE A 423 15.59 16.86 -13.93
CA ILE A 423 15.09 16.25 -15.16
C ILE A 423 16.25 15.69 -15.99
N ASP A 424 17.33 16.45 -16.16
CA ASP A 424 18.51 16.01 -16.92
C ASP A 424 19.14 14.76 -16.30
N ASN A 425 19.24 14.71 -14.97
CA ASN A 425 19.75 13.56 -14.24
C ASN A 425 18.87 12.31 -14.41
N ILE A 426 17.53 12.48 -14.40
CA ILE A 426 16.58 11.38 -14.62
C ILE A 426 16.64 10.89 -16.06
N VAL A 427 16.60 11.79 -17.04
CA VAL A 427 16.70 11.47 -18.47
C VAL A 427 18.02 10.73 -18.74
N LYS A 428 19.12 11.18 -18.14
CA LYS A 428 20.42 10.52 -18.23
C LYS A 428 20.38 9.10 -17.66
N LYS A 429 19.83 8.89 -16.45
CA LYS A 429 19.69 7.56 -15.84
C LYS A 429 18.81 6.63 -16.67
N ALA A 430 17.64 7.10 -17.11
CA ALA A 430 16.74 6.34 -17.96
C ALA A 430 17.40 5.97 -19.30
N SER A 431 18.13 6.90 -19.91
CA SER A 431 18.87 6.67 -21.15
C SER A 431 20.01 5.65 -20.98
N GLN A 432 20.74 5.71 -19.86
CA GLN A 432 21.76 4.72 -19.52
C GLN A 432 21.16 3.31 -19.37
N MET A 433 20.02 3.20 -18.66
CA MET A 433 19.31 1.94 -18.49
C MET A 433 18.76 1.42 -19.82
N LEU A 434 18.22 2.29 -20.67
CA LEU A 434 17.79 1.93 -22.02
C LEU A 434 18.95 1.42 -22.87
N GLY A 435 20.12 2.06 -22.79
CA GLY A 435 21.34 1.62 -23.46
C GLY A 435 21.86 0.28 -22.94
N PHE A 436 21.72 0.01 -21.64
CA PHE A 436 21.99 -1.30 -21.03
C PHE A 436 21.03 -2.36 -21.57
N LEU A 437 19.72 -2.11 -21.57
CA LEU A 437 18.73 -3.05 -22.11
C LEU A 437 18.98 -3.33 -23.59
N ARG A 438 19.16 -2.30 -24.41
CA ARG A 438 19.42 -2.45 -25.86
C ARG A 438 20.63 -3.32 -26.17
N ARG A 439 21.66 -3.34 -25.31
CA ARG A 439 22.85 -4.17 -25.48
C ARG A 439 22.62 -5.61 -25.05
N ASN A 440 21.93 -5.82 -23.93
CA ASN A 440 21.77 -7.14 -23.31
C ASN A 440 20.56 -7.93 -23.82
N THR A 441 19.58 -7.27 -24.44
CA THR A 441 18.37 -7.93 -24.97
C THR A 441 18.41 -8.14 -26.49
N LYS A 442 19.58 -8.04 -27.14
CA LYS A 442 19.69 -8.19 -28.60
C LYS A 442 19.27 -9.58 -29.09
N GLY A 443 19.56 -10.62 -28.31
CA GLY A 443 19.21 -12.01 -28.63
C GLY A 443 17.79 -12.41 -28.24
N PHE A 444 17.01 -11.49 -27.65
CA PHE A 444 15.66 -11.82 -27.18
C PHE A 444 14.72 -11.90 -28.37
N ARG A 445 14.12 -13.08 -28.58
CA ARG A 445 13.26 -13.37 -29.74
C ARG A 445 11.84 -12.81 -29.59
N LEU A 446 11.40 -12.55 -28.37
CA LEU A 446 10.07 -12.03 -28.06
C LEU A 446 10.12 -10.53 -27.74
N ASN A 447 9.41 -9.72 -28.53
CA ASN A 447 9.28 -8.28 -28.30
C ASN A 447 8.59 -7.95 -26.97
N TYR A 448 7.73 -8.86 -26.48
CA TYR A 448 7.08 -8.75 -25.19
C TYR A 448 8.08 -8.63 -24.03
N THR A 449 9.08 -9.51 -23.95
CA THR A 449 10.09 -9.48 -22.89
C THR A 449 10.92 -8.19 -22.91
N ARG A 450 11.21 -7.66 -24.10
CA ARG A 450 11.92 -6.38 -24.26
C ARG A 450 11.06 -5.21 -23.78
N LYS A 451 9.75 -5.25 -24.02
CA LYS A 451 8.78 -4.25 -23.57
C LYS A 451 8.56 -4.31 -22.05
N LEU A 452 8.47 -5.51 -21.47
CA LEU A 452 8.37 -5.73 -20.03
C LEU A 452 9.58 -5.13 -19.31
N LEU A 453 10.79 -5.45 -19.77
CA LEU A 453 12.03 -4.92 -19.20
C LEU A 453 12.13 -3.39 -19.36
N TYR A 454 11.70 -2.85 -20.50
CA TYR A 454 11.63 -1.40 -20.69
C TYR A 454 10.68 -0.75 -19.68
N ASN A 455 9.48 -1.28 -19.50
CA ASN A 455 8.50 -0.75 -18.55
C ASN A 455 9.03 -0.83 -17.10
N ALA A 456 9.56 -1.99 -16.71
CA ALA A 456 10.03 -2.22 -15.35
C ALA A 456 11.29 -1.41 -14.98
N LEU A 457 12.20 -1.17 -15.91
CA LEU A 457 13.53 -0.63 -15.60
C LEU A 457 13.80 0.77 -16.16
N VAL A 458 13.17 1.16 -17.28
CA VAL A 458 13.38 2.47 -17.91
C VAL A 458 12.20 3.40 -17.63
N ARG A 459 10.97 2.92 -17.85
CA ARG A 459 9.77 3.72 -17.63
C ARG A 459 9.56 4.05 -16.16
N SER A 460 9.76 3.08 -15.26
CA SER A 460 9.71 3.29 -13.80
C SER A 460 10.63 4.42 -13.31
N VAL A 461 11.83 4.57 -13.89
CA VAL A 461 12.78 5.64 -13.56
C VAL A 461 12.29 7.02 -14.02
N MET A 462 11.53 7.08 -15.12
CA MET A 462 10.94 8.33 -15.60
C MET A 462 9.67 8.68 -14.82
N GLU A 463 8.88 7.68 -14.40
CA GLU A 463 7.62 7.88 -13.69
C GLU A 463 7.80 8.26 -12.21
N SER A 464 8.88 7.80 -11.56
CA SER A 464 9.22 8.28 -10.20
C SER A 464 9.39 9.80 -10.13
N CYS A 465 9.76 10.46 -11.24
CA CYS A 465 9.83 11.92 -11.37
C CYS A 465 8.48 12.62 -11.10
N GLY A 466 7.36 12.03 -11.55
CA GLY A 466 6.04 12.65 -11.48
C GLY A 466 5.41 12.57 -10.09
N ALA A 467 5.66 11.50 -9.35
CA ALA A 467 5.18 11.32 -7.98
C ALA A 467 5.87 12.30 -7.02
N ASP A 468 7.19 12.47 -7.14
CA ASP A 468 7.96 13.28 -6.19
C ASP A 468 7.68 14.80 -6.31
N GLN A 469 7.29 15.30 -7.49
CA GLN A 469 6.92 16.71 -7.68
C GLN A 469 5.60 17.10 -6.99
N THR A 470 4.69 16.15 -6.80
CA THR A 470 3.39 16.42 -6.15
C THR A 470 3.48 16.48 -4.63
N VAL A 471 4.49 15.85 -4.03
CA VAL A 471 4.73 15.88 -2.57
C VAL A 471 5.43 17.19 -2.15
N SER A 472 6.20 17.81 -3.04
CA SER A 472 6.94 19.05 -2.76
C SER A 472 6.10 20.33 -2.85
N THR A 473 4.94 20.31 -3.50
CA THR A 473 4.08 21.49 -3.63
C THR A 473 2.95 21.42 -2.60
N GLY A 474 3.16 22.03 -1.43
CA GLY A 474 2.08 22.28 -0.48
C GLY A 474 0.92 23.05 -1.14
N PRO A 475 -0.30 22.97 -0.59
CA PRO A 475 -1.47 23.59 -1.21
C PRO A 475 -1.23 25.10 -1.39
N PRO A 476 -1.66 25.68 -2.52
CA PRO A 476 -1.51 27.11 -2.75
C PRO A 476 -2.20 27.87 -1.61
N ALA A 477 -1.46 28.77 -0.97
CA ALA A 477 -2.02 29.71 -0.02
C ALA A 477 -3.13 30.48 -0.74
N SER A 478 -4.37 30.31 -0.28
CA SER A 478 -5.49 31.15 -0.66
C SER A 478 -5.13 32.59 -0.32
N SER A 479 -4.91 33.39 -1.36
CA SER A 479 -4.84 34.84 -1.25
C SER A 479 -6.18 35.38 -0.75
N SER A 480 -6.24 35.78 0.51
CA SER A 480 -7.21 36.74 1.00
C SER A 480 -6.46 38.05 1.25
N HIS A 481 -6.98 39.12 0.65
CA HIS A 481 -6.60 40.53 0.66
C HIS A 481 -5.67 41.03 1.76
#